data_AF-A0A959SPX4-F1
#
_entry.id   AF-A0A959SPX4-F1
#
_cell.length_a   1.000
_cell.length_b   1.000
_cell.length_c   1.000
_cell.angle_alpha   90.00
_cell.angle_beta   90.00
_cell.angle_gamma   90.00
#
_symmetry.space_group_name_H-M   'P 1'
#
loop_
_entity.id
_entity.type
_entity.pdbx_description
1 polymer ?
#
loop_
_entity_poly.entity_id
_entity_poly.type
_entity_poly.pdbx_seq_one_letter_code
_entity_poly.pdbx_strand_id
1 'polypeptide(L)' 'MSRKKKAIILSQPVKQGITAIKVRLDKRTVITLNDLKKLAFWKARYPQAEVIG' A
#
# COMPACT_ATOMS: atom_id res chain seq x y z
N MET A 1 36.79 -8.72 23.61
CA MET A 1 36.31 -8.83 22.21
C MET A 1 34.92 -8.21 22.10
N SER A 2 34.73 -7.21 21.22
CA SER A 2 33.42 -6.56 21.01
C SER A 2 32.48 -7.49 20.25
N ARG A 3 31.36 -7.87 20.88
CA ARG A 3 30.36 -8.75 20.25
C ARG A 3 29.57 -7.94 19.23
N LYS A 4 29.59 -8.35 17.97
CA LYS A 4 28.84 -7.70 16.88
C LYS A 4 27.34 -7.71 17.23
N LYS A 5 26.73 -6.51 17.35
CA LYS A 5 25.30 -6.36 17.68
C LYS A 5 24.45 -6.88 16.51
N LYS A 6 23.36 -7.58 16.82
CA LYS A 6 22.39 -8.05 15.81
C LYS A 6 21.74 -6.84 15.14
N ALA A 7 21.64 -6.87 13.81
CA ALA A 7 20.90 -5.86 13.06
C ALA A 7 19.39 -6.04 13.37
N ILE A 8 18.76 -4.98 13.87
CA ILE A 8 17.31 -4.95 14.07
C ILE A 8 16.71 -4.72 12.68
N ILE A 9 16.07 -5.74 12.12
CA ILE A 9 15.32 -5.61 10.88
C ILE A 9 14.00 -4.92 11.25
N LEU A 10 13.92 -3.62 10.97
CA LEU A 10 12.71 -2.81 11.12
C LEU A 10 11.72 -3.09 9.97
N SER A 11 11.31 -4.34 9.80
CA SER A 11 10.24 -4.70 8.87
C SER A 11 8.89 -4.35 9.48
N GLN A 12 8.03 -3.69 8.72
CA GLN A 12 6.68 -3.38 9.16
C GLN A 12 5.90 -4.69 9.37
N PRO A 13 5.19 -4.88 10.51
CA PRO A 13 4.44 -6.11 10.75
C PRO A 13 3.32 -6.24 9.71
N VAL A 14 3.35 -7.32 8.94
CA VAL A 14 2.30 -7.65 7.97
C VAL A 14 1.05 -8.04 8.77
N LYS A 15 0.05 -7.17 8.77
CA LYS A 15 -1.24 -7.45 9.41
C LYS A 15 -1.98 -8.49 8.57
N GLN A 16 -2.02 -9.73 9.04
CA GLN A 16 -2.76 -10.82 8.42
C GLN A 16 -4.24 -10.44 8.28
N GLY A 17 -4.79 -10.50 7.07
CA GLY A 17 -6.19 -10.19 6.75
C GLY A 17 -6.45 -8.80 6.16
N ILE A 18 -5.44 -7.92 6.06
CA ILE A 18 -5.59 -6.62 5.37
C ILE A 18 -5.07 -6.74 3.96
N THR A 19 -5.99 -6.86 2.99
CA THR A 19 -5.66 -6.80 1.57
C THR A 19 -5.32 -5.36 1.20
N ALA A 20 -4.04 -5.03 1.17
CA ALA A 20 -3.57 -3.70 0.84
C ALA A 20 -3.45 -3.52 -0.68
N ILE A 21 -4.53 -3.09 -1.34
CA ILE A 21 -4.56 -2.82 -2.78
C ILE A 21 -4.08 -1.39 -3.01
N LYS A 22 -2.86 -1.22 -3.53
CA LYS A 22 -2.34 0.10 -3.86
C LYS A 22 -2.99 0.59 -5.15
N VAL A 23 -3.47 1.82 -5.13
CA VAL A 23 -4.14 2.48 -6.27
C VAL A 23 -3.51 3.84 -6.48
N ARG A 24 -3.03 4.10 -7.69
CA ARG A 24 -2.69 5.44 -8.18
C ARG A 24 -4.00 6.16 -8.47
N LEU A 25 -4.20 7.35 -7.91
CA LEU A 25 -5.28 8.23 -8.37
C LEU A 25 -4.77 9.17 -9.47
N ASP A 26 -3.58 9.73 -9.22
CA ASP A 26 -2.89 10.70 -10.08
C ASP A 26 -1.37 10.47 -10.03
N LYS A 27 -0.61 11.27 -10.78
CA LYS A 27 0.87 11.23 -10.82
C LYS A 27 1.55 11.37 -9.45
N ARG A 28 0.87 11.97 -8.46
CA ARG A 28 1.44 12.27 -7.13
C ARG A 28 0.77 11.51 -5.98
N THR A 29 -0.37 10.87 -6.23
CA THR A 29 -1.24 10.36 -5.16
C THR A 29 -1.40 8.85 -5.28
N VAL A 30 -0.94 8.12 -4.27
CA VAL A 30 -1.14 6.68 -4.13
C VAL A 30 -1.87 6.42 -2.83
N ILE A 31 -3.00 5.71 -2.92
CA ILE A 31 -3.80 5.30 -1.77
C ILE A 31 -3.78 3.78 -1.64
N THR A 32 -4.09 3.29 -0.44
CA THR A 32 -4.27 1.87 -0.19
C THR A 32 -5.75 1.62 0.04
N LEU A 33 -6.36 0.74 -0.75
CA LEU A 33 -7.72 0.26 -0.59
C LEU A 33 -7.72 -1.11 0.06
N ASN A 34 -8.72 -1.35 0.91
CA ASN A 34 -8.96 -2.65 1.51
C ASN A 34 -9.87 -3.54 0.64
N ASP A 35 -10.55 -2.97 -0.38
CA ASP A 35 -11.49 -3.67 -1.25
C ASP A 35 -11.52 -3.00 -2.65
N LEU A 36 -11.58 -3.83 -3.70
CA LEU A 36 -11.69 -3.43 -5.10
C LEU A 36 -13.01 -2.73 -5.42
N LYS A 37 -14.09 -2.95 -4.66
CA LYS A 37 -15.36 -2.22 -4.86
C LYS A 37 -15.18 -0.70 -4.73
N LYS A 38 -14.24 -0.26 -3.89
CA LYS A 38 -13.93 1.16 -3.70
C LYS A 38 -13.21 1.76 -4.91
N LEU A 39 -12.62 0.95 -5.80
CA LEU A 39 -11.99 1.41 -7.03
C LEU A 39 -12.98 2.15 -7.93
N ALA A 40 -14.22 1.65 -8.04
CA ALA A 40 -15.24 2.26 -8.90
C ALA A 40 -15.58 3.70 -8.45
N PHE A 41 -15.67 3.92 -7.14
CA PHE A 41 -15.85 5.25 -6.56
C PHE A 41 -14.69 6.20 -6.94
N TRP A 42 -13.45 5.72 -6.84
CA TRP A 42 -12.28 6.52 -7.20
C TRP A 42 -12.15 6.74 -8.70
N LYS A 43 -12.53 5.79 -9.55
CA LYS A 43 -12.55 5.95 -11.01
C LYS A 43 -13.56 6.99 -11.49
N ALA A 44 -14.70 7.12 -10.81
CA ALA A 44 -15.67 8.18 -11.11
C ALA A 44 -15.11 9.58 -10.84
N ARG A 45 -14.24 9.73 -9.83
CA ARG A 45 -13.64 11.02 -9.44
C ARG A 45 -12.30 11.31 -10.10
N TYR A 46 -11.52 10.27 -10.34
CA TYR A 46 -10.20 10.28 -10.95
C TYR A 46 -10.21 9.28 -12.10
N PRO A 47 -10.47 9.73 -13.34
CA PRO A 47 -10.54 8.84 -14.50
C PRO A 47 -9.24 8.04 -14.75
N GLN A 48 -8.11 8.56 -14.26
CA GLN A 48 -6.80 7.93 -14.37
C GLN A 48 -6.49 6.96 -13.21
N ALA A 49 -7.47 6.65 -12.36
CA ALA A 49 -7.25 5.78 -11.23
C ALA A 49 -6.91 4.35 -11.68
N GLU A 50 -5.72 3.89 -11.30
CA GLU A 50 -5.13 2.63 -11.71
C GLU A 50 -4.61 1.87 -10.50
N VAL A 51 -4.81 0.56 -10.47
CA VAL A 51 -4.25 -0.29 -9.41
C VAL A 51 -2.75 -0.44 -9.66
N ILE A 52 -1.92 -0.04 -8.69
CA ILE A 52 -0.47 -0.28 -8.66
C ILE A 52 -0.21 -1.46 -7.72
N GLY A 53 -0.57 -2.68 -8.12
CA GLY A 53 -0.47 -3.86 -7.26
C GLY A 53 -0.20 -5.11 -8.05
#